data_AF-A0A7W3ZLX6-F1
#
_entry.id   AF-A0A7W3ZLX6-F1
#
_cell.length_a   1.000
_cell.length_b   1.000
_cell.length_c   1.000
_cell.angle_alpha   90.00
_cell.angle_beta   90.00
_cell.angle_gamma   90.00
#
_symmetry.space_group_name_H-M   'P 1'
#
loop_
_entity.id
_entity.type
_entity.pdbx_description
1 polymer ?
#
loop_
_entity_poly.entity_id
_entity_poly.type
_entity_poly.pdbx_seq_one_letter_code
_entity_poly.pdbx_strand_id
1 'polypeptide(L)'
;MTWRRLRVLIQHLPPESHTMTALRNAMPAEELTEAQESGDATKGRWSQAEQLLATIADRVAALEHITVLAHSDGKGRKPEPPKPIPRPGVQDRSRKPRVRLTEQGAERLFQLINGGA
;
A
#
# COMPACT_ATOMS: atom_id res chain seq x y z
N MET A 1 35.88 -1.32 -10.23
CA MET A 1 34.44 -1.43 -9.87
C MET A 1 33.63 -1.42 -11.17
N THR A 2 32.66 -2.32 -11.37
CA THR A 2 31.88 -2.36 -12.62
C THR A 2 30.59 -1.57 -12.52
N TRP A 3 30.05 -1.08 -13.65
CA TRP A 3 28.76 -0.38 -13.69
C TRP A 3 27.59 -1.19 -13.12
N ARG A 4 27.61 -2.51 -13.35
CA ARG A 4 26.62 -3.43 -12.75
C ARG A 4 26.72 -3.42 -11.22
N ARG A 5 27.94 -3.46 -10.67
CA ARG A 5 28.17 -3.47 -9.23
C ARG A 5 27.83 -2.12 -8.58
N LEU A 6 28.17 -1.00 -9.23
CA LEU A 6 27.77 0.34 -8.79
C LEU A 6 26.24 0.49 -8.76
N ARG A 7 25.55 0.04 -9.81
CA ARG A 7 24.09 0.04 -9.87
C ARG A 7 23.47 -0.73 -8.71
N VAL A 8 23.96 -1.93 -8.43
CA VAL A 8 23.45 -2.75 -7.31
C VAL A 8 23.67 -2.05 -5.98
N LEU A 9 24.84 -1.45 -5.75
CA LEU A 9 25.11 -0.70 -4.52
C LEU A 9 24.17 0.49 -4.36
N ILE A 10 24.01 1.31 -5.40
CA ILE A 10 23.08 2.44 -5.38
C ILE A 10 21.65 1.95 -5.14
N GLN A 11 21.22 0.91 -5.85
CA GLN A 11 19.89 0.34 -5.67
C GLN A 11 19.67 -0.13 -4.24
N HIS A 12 20.67 -0.62 -3.51
CA HIS A 12 20.50 -1.17 -2.15
C HIS A 12 21.01 -0.25 -1.02
N LEU A 13 21.28 1.01 -1.30
CA LEU A 13 21.57 1.98 -0.26
C LEU A 13 20.35 2.20 0.65
N PRO A 14 20.57 2.52 1.95
CA PRO A 14 19.51 2.99 2.82
C PRO A 14 18.82 4.23 2.21
N PRO A 15 17.49 4.36 2.35
CA PRO A 15 16.74 5.51 1.83
C PRO A 15 17.18 6.85 2.46
N GLU A 16 17.73 6.79 3.68
CA GLU A 16 18.29 7.93 4.43
C GLU A 16 19.73 8.29 4.03
N SER A 17 20.34 7.55 3.09
CA SER A 17 21.71 7.85 2.68
C SER A 17 21.79 9.19 1.94
N HIS A 18 22.92 9.88 2.09
CA HIS A 18 23.17 11.15 1.40
C HIS A 18 23.01 11.02 -0.12
N THR A 19 23.46 9.91 -0.70
CA THR A 19 23.34 9.66 -2.14
C THR A 19 21.88 9.54 -2.58
N MET A 20 21.05 8.79 -1.83
CA MET A 20 19.61 8.69 -2.13
C MET A 20 18.90 10.04 -2.00
N THR A 21 19.26 10.82 -0.98
CA THR A 21 18.73 12.17 -0.78
C THR A 21 19.12 13.11 -1.92
N ALA A 22 20.39 13.08 -2.36
CA ALA A 22 20.85 13.88 -3.50
C ALA A 22 20.13 13.50 -4.80
N LEU A 23 19.90 12.20 -5.05
CA LEU A 23 19.14 11.73 -6.20
C LEU A 23 17.68 12.19 -6.16
N ARG A 24 17.04 12.17 -4.98
CA ARG A 24 15.68 12.67 -4.79
C ARG A 24 15.59 14.18 -5.04
N ASN A 25 16.55 14.95 -4.53
CA ASN A 25 16.60 16.40 -4.71
C ASN A 25 16.90 16.82 -6.15
N ALA A 26 17.58 15.97 -6.92
CA ALA A 26 17.85 16.20 -8.34
C ALA A 26 16.68 15.83 -9.25
N MET A 27 15.62 15.19 -8.71
CA MET A 27 14.43 14.80 -9.45
C MET A 27 13.57 16.03 -9.76
N PRO A 28 13.06 16.18 -11.00
CA PRO A 28 12.20 17.31 -11.35
C PRO A 28 10.88 17.28 -10.56
N ALA A 29 10.32 18.46 -10.29
CA ALA A 29 9.16 18.61 -9.42
C ALA A 29 7.90 17.87 -9.93
N GLU A 30 7.72 17.79 -11.25
CA GLU A 30 6.60 17.07 -11.88
C GLU A 30 6.64 15.56 -11.54
N GLU A 31 7.84 14.95 -11.59
CA GLU A 31 8.02 13.54 -11.21
C GLU A 31 7.79 13.31 -9.71
N LEU A 32 8.11 14.29 -8.86
CA LEU A 32 7.85 14.21 -7.41
C LEU A 32 6.36 14.26 -7.10
N THR A 33 5.60 15.10 -7.80
CA THR A 33 4.14 15.17 -7.64
C THR A 33 3.46 13.89 -8.12
N GLU A 34 3.87 13.34 -9.26
CA GLU A 34 3.36 12.06 -9.76
C GLU A 34 3.69 10.92 -8.80
N ALA A 35 4.88 10.91 -8.20
CA ALA A 35 5.27 9.92 -7.21
C ALA A 35 4.47 10.04 -5.90
N GLN A 36 4.05 11.24 -5.51
CA GLN A 36 3.16 11.45 -4.35
C GLN A 36 1.74 10.95 -4.63
N GLU A 37 1.18 11.23 -5.80
CA GLU A 37 -0.20 10.86 -6.14
C GLU A 37 -0.36 9.38 -6.48
N SER A 38 0.61 8.80 -7.17
CA SER A 38 0.57 7.40 -7.64
C SER A 38 1.35 6.43 -6.74
N GLY A 39 1.97 6.95 -5.67
CA GLY A 39 2.88 6.23 -4.80
C GLY A 39 2.22 5.05 -4.09
N ASP A 40 2.34 3.86 -4.66
CA ASP A 40 1.98 2.63 -3.97
C ASP A 40 2.95 2.42 -2.80
N ALA A 41 2.48 2.74 -1.60
CA ALA A 41 3.25 2.63 -0.38
C ALA A 41 3.78 1.21 -0.12
N THR A 42 3.22 0.18 -0.77
CA THR A 42 3.72 -1.22 -0.69
C THR A 42 4.94 -1.51 -1.56
N LYS A 43 5.22 -0.66 -2.56
CA LYS A 43 6.35 -0.82 -3.49
C LYS A 43 7.58 -0.01 -3.09
N GLY A 44 7.39 0.97 -2.20
CA GLY A 44 8.45 1.83 -1.69
C GLY A 44 9.40 1.11 -0.72
N ARG A 45 10.60 1.67 -0.53
CA ARG A 45 11.58 1.19 0.45
C ARG A 45 11.46 2.01 1.71
N TRP A 46 10.70 1.52 2.66
CA TRP A 46 10.51 2.26 3.91
C TRP A 46 11.76 2.24 4.77
N SER A 47 12.15 3.41 5.26
CA SER A 47 13.08 3.54 6.37
C SER A 47 12.45 3.12 7.68
N GLN A 48 13.26 2.92 8.72
CA GLN A 48 12.73 2.59 10.04
C GLN A 48 11.89 3.74 10.62
N ALA A 49 12.23 4.99 10.31
CA ALA A 49 11.43 6.14 10.70
C ALA A 49 10.05 6.12 10.02
N GLU A 50 10.00 5.80 8.71
CA GLU A 50 8.74 5.68 7.97
C GLU A 50 7.84 4.56 8.51
N GLN A 51 8.43 3.42 8.93
CA GLN A 51 7.70 2.33 9.61
C GLN A 51 7.08 2.79 10.94
N LEU A 52 7.83 3.53 11.75
CA LEU A 52 7.35 4.07 13.02
C LEU A 52 6.29 5.14 12.82
N LEU A 53 6.48 6.05 11.86
CA LEU A 53 5.52 7.10 11.51
C LEU A 53 4.19 6.51 11.02
N ALA A 54 4.24 5.50 10.14
CA ALA A 54 3.03 4.81 9.71
C ALA A 54 2.31 4.12 10.88
N THR A 55 3.07 3.56 11.83
CA THR A 55 2.49 2.97 13.04
C THR A 55 1.80 4.03 13.90
N ILE A 56 2.38 5.22 14.04
CA ILE A 56 1.75 6.34 14.75
C ILE A 56 0.47 6.77 14.03
N ALA A 57 0.52 6.94 12.70
CA ALA A 57 -0.64 7.32 11.90
C ALA A 57 -1.80 6.32 12.05
N ASP A 58 -1.52 5.01 12.01
CA ASP A 58 -2.51 3.96 12.23
C ASP A 58 -3.18 4.08 13.62
N ARG A 59 -2.40 4.42 14.66
CA ARG A 59 -2.90 4.57 16.03
C ARG A 59 -3.73 5.83 16.20
N VAL A 60 -3.33 6.93 15.57
CA VAL A 60 -4.10 8.18 15.58
C VAL A 60 -5.45 7.97 14.89
N ALA A 61 -5.48 7.32 13.73
CA ALA A 61 -6.73 6.99 13.04
C ALA A 61 -7.64 6.11 13.90
N ALA A 62 -7.09 5.11 14.61
CA ALA A 62 -7.86 4.27 15.52
C ALA A 62 -8.42 5.07 16.71
N LEU A 63 -7.65 6.01 17.26
CA LEU A 63 -8.13 6.89 18.33
C LEU A 63 -9.27 7.78 17.83
N GLU A 64 -9.13 8.40 16.67
CA GLU A 64 -10.18 9.21 16.04
C GLU A 64 -11.47 8.40 15.87
N HIS A 65 -11.37 7.17 15.34
CA HIS A 65 -12.52 6.27 15.19
C HIS A 65 -13.21 5.96 16.52
N ILE A 66 -12.45 5.65 17.57
CA ILE A 66 -12.98 5.40 18.91
C ILE A 66 -13.65 6.66 19.47
N THR A 67 -13.04 7.83 19.27
CA THR A 67 -13.61 9.11 19.72
C THR A 67 -14.94 9.38 19.01
N VAL A 68 -15.00 9.22 17.68
CA VAL A 68 -16.24 9.39 16.91
C VAL A 68 -17.33 8.41 17.39
N LEU A 69 -16.98 7.14 17.60
CA LEU A 69 -17.92 6.15 18.11
C LEU A 69 -18.45 6.50 19.51
N ALA A 70 -17.57 6.89 20.42
CA ALA A 70 -17.91 7.25 21.79
C ALA A 70 -18.85 8.47 21.87
N HIS A 71 -18.75 9.39 20.91
CA HIS A 71 -19.55 10.61 20.85
C HIS A 71 -20.72 10.52 19.87
N SER A 72 -20.89 9.38 19.19
CA SER A 72 -22.09 9.11 18.39
C SER A 72 -23.28 8.81 19.30
N ASP A 73 -24.45 9.33 18.96
CA ASP A 73 -25.72 9.13 19.69
C ASP A 73 -26.26 7.69 19.60
N GLY A 74 -25.48 6.77 19.04
CA GLY A 74 -25.83 5.36 18.85
C GLY A 74 -26.89 5.12 17.78
N LYS A 75 -27.41 6.16 17.13
CA LYS A 75 -28.43 6.07 16.08
C LYS A 75 -27.78 6.20 14.71
N GLY A 76 -28.10 5.27 13.81
CA GLY A 76 -27.59 5.28 12.43
C GLY A 76 -26.35 4.41 12.20
N ARG A 77 -25.76 4.55 11.02
CA ARG A 77 -24.64 3.72 10.56
C ARG A 77 -23.34 4.17 11.24
N LYS A 78 -22.72 3.27 11.99
CA LYS A 78 -21.40 3.49 12.59
C LYS A 78 -20.31 3.56 11.52
N PRO A 79 -19.28 4.42 11.68
CA PRO A 79 -18.14 4.45 10.77
C PRO A 79 -17.40 3.11 10.81
N GLU A 80 -16.91 2.69 9.64
CA GLU A 80 -16.06 1.52 9.53
C GLU A 80 -14.71 1.78 10.22
N PRO A 81 -14.09 0.76 10.85
CA PRO A 81 -12.79 0.92 11.44
C PRO A 81 -11.76 1.31 10.38
N PRO A 82 -10.81 2.21 10.70
CA PRO A 82 -9.81 2.66 9.76
C PRO A 82 -8.91 1.50 9.34
N LYS A 83 -8.55 1.46 8.06
CA LYS A 83 -7.60 0.48 7.53
C LYS A 83 -6.17 0.97 7.78
N PRO A 84 -5.27 0.13 8.29
CA PRO A 84 -3.86 0.49 8.42
C PRO A 84 -3.23 0.88 7.08
N ILE A 85 -2.26 1.78 7.13
CA ILE A 85 -1.46 2.16 5.96
C ILE A 85 -0.74 0.92 5.43
N PRO A 86 -0.85 0.60 4.12
CA PRO A 86 -0.25 -0.60 3.57
C PRO A 86 1.28 -0.45 3.56
N ARG A 87 1.98 -1.42 4.17
CA ARG A 87 3.44 -1.38 4.38
C ARG A 87 4.16 -2.25 3.34
N PRO A 88 5.38 -1.89 2.93
CA PRO A 88 6.20 -2.74 2.07
C PRO A 88 6.42 -4.13 2.68
N GLY A 89 6.24 -5.17 1.87
CA GLY A 89 6.42 -6.56 2.30
C GLY A 89 5.34 -7.12 3.21
N VAL A 90 4.39 -6.30 3.70
CA VAL A 90 3.23 -6.78 4.45
C VAL A 90 2.10 -7.04 3.47
N GLN A 91 1.68 -8.30 3.35
CA GLN A 91 0.53 -8.64 2.53
C GLN A 91 -0.73 -8.01 3.14
N ASP A 92 -1.42 -7.20 2.34
CA ASP A 92 -2.71 -6.65 2.70
C ASP A 92 -3.72 -7.80 2.82
N ARG A 93 -4.06 -8.17 4.06
CA ARG A 93 -5.05 -9.23 4.36
C ARG A 93 -6.44 -8.90 3.83
N SER A 94 -6.74 -7.63 3.52
CA SER A 94 -8.02 -7.20 2.97
C SER A 94 -8.11 -7.37 1.46
N ARG A 95 -6.97 -7.42 0.75
CA ARG A 95 -6.92 -7.78 -0.67
C ARG A 95 -7.07 -9.29 -0.80
N LYS A 96 -8.31 -9.76 -0.94
CA LYS A 96 -8.57 -11.12 -1.41
C LYS A 96 -7.85 -11.29 -2.75
N PRO A 97 -6.99 -12.31 -2.91
CA PRO A 97 -6.40 -12.59 -4.22
C PRO A 97 -7.55 -12.78 -5.21
N ARG A 98 -7.49 -12.08 -6.35
CA ARG A 98 -8.44 -12.33 -7.46
C ARG A 98 -8.21 -13.78 -7.88
N VAL A 99 -9.09 -14.68 -7.44
CA VAL A 99 -9.08 -16.07 -7.85
C VAL A 99 -9.26 -16.06 -9.36
N ARG A 100 -8.23 -16.46 -10.10
CA ARG A 100 -8.36 -16.65 -11.54
C ARG A 100 -9.33 -17.80 -11.73
N LEU A 101 -10.37 -17.59 -12.54
CA LEU A 101 -11.28 -18.68 -12.91
C LEU A 101 -10.45 -19.80 -13.54
N THR A 102 -10.59 -21.01 -13.01
CA THR A 102 -10.12 -22.22 -13.68
C THR A 102 -10.95 -22.42 -14.95
N GLU A 103 -10.39 -23.09 -15.96
CA GLU A 103 -11.14 -23.42 -17.19
C GLU A 103 -12.46 -24.13 -16.89
N GLN A 104 -12.43 -25.11 -15.98
CA GLN A 104 -13.64 -25.81 -15.51
C GLN A 104 -14.65 -24.87 -14.84
N GLY A 105 -14.17 -23.86 -14.11
CA GLY A 105 -15.02 -22.83 -13.51
C GLY A 105 -15.67 -21.93 -14.56
N ALA A 106 -14.92 -21.56 -15.62
CA ALA A 106 -15.43 -20.76 -16.72
C ALA A 106 -16.47 -21.52 -17.53
N GLU A 107 -16.25 -22.80 -17.80
CA GLU A 107 -17.16 -23.65 -18.56
C GLU A 107 -18.47 -23.93 -17.82
N ARG A 108 -18.40 -24.17 -16.51
CA ARG A 108 -19.59 -24.28 -15.65
C ARG A 108 -20.39 -22.98 -15.61
N LEU A 109 -19.71 -21.84 -15.55
CA LEU A 109 -20.36 -20.52 -15.55
C LEU A 109 -21.01 -20.24 -16.92
N PHE A 110 -20.35 -20.65 -18.01
CA PHE A 110 -20.90 -20.58 -19.37
C PHE A 110 -22.15 -21.44 -19.54
N GLN A 111 -22.16 -22.67 -19.02
CA GLN A 111 -23.33 -23.55 -19.01
C GLN A 111 -24.51 -22.94 -18.24
N LEU A 112 -24.25 -22.37 -17.05
CA LEU A 112 -25.27 -21.71 -16.23
C LEU A 112 -25.88 -20.47 -16.92
N ILE A 113 -25.06 -19.65 -17.57
CA ILE A 113 -25.54 -18.45 -18.29
C ILE A 113 -26.40 -18.85 -19.50
N ASN A 114 -26.04 -19.93 -20.19
CA ASN A 114 -26.72 -20.39 -21.40
C ASN A 114 -27.83 -21.42 -21.13
N GLY A 115 -28.20 -21.64 -19.87
CA GLY A 115 -29.33 -22.49 -19.48
C GLY A 115 -29.10 -24.00 -19.64
N GLY A 116 -27.85 -24.45 -19.72
CA GLY A 116 -27.50 -25.87 -19.76
C GLY A 116 -27.24 -26.41 -18.35
N ALA A 117 -28.27 -26.98 -17.73
CA ALA A 117 -28.16 -27.83 -16.55
C ALA A 117 -28.84 -29.18 -16.84
#